data_AF-A0AAD5CQV3-F1
#
_entry.id   AF-A0AAD5CQV3-F1
#
_cell.length_a   1.000
_cell.length_b   1.000
_cell.length_c   1.000
_cell.angle_alpha   90.00
_cell.angle_beta   90.00
_cell.angle_gamma   90.00
#
_symmetry.space_group_name_H-M   'P 1'
#
loop_
_entity.id
_entity.type
_entity.pdbx_description
1 polymer ?
#
loop_
_entity_poly.entity_id
_entity_poly.type
_entity_poly.pdbx_seq_one_letter_code
_entity_poly.pdbx_strand_id
1 'polypeptide(L)'
;MARWKRDVLPRSVFSIDARYGVDHSATAVMRNGLLEMFNQCVDRLSGLPEMLRAFSEQFQGMKDEVIGKGVGDAEHDGANKHVIANLLRVPEEIEGSCSNPQGIRKKGCGTNQRLVGPGEKAANRKKKTTHQCKTCFEVVSHHDSRNCPSKNKDPAP
;
A
#
# COMPACT_ATOMS: atom_id res chain seq x y z
N MET A 1 -6.59 -8.32 16.54
CA MET A 1 -6.60 -8.75 15.12
C MET A 1 -7.94 -9.44 14.83
N ALA A 2 -8.58 -9.15 13.69
CA ALA A 2 -9.91 -9.69 13.36
C ALA A 2 -9.88 -11.22 13.14
N ARG A 3 -10.88 -11.93 13.68
CA ARG A 3 -10.98 -13.40 13.73
C ARG A 3 -10.79 -14.10 12.37
N TRP A 4 -11.27 -13.49 11.29
CA TRP A 4 -11.25 -14.06 9.93
C TRP A 4 -9.86 -14.12 9.28
N LYS A 5 -8.86 -13.38 9.80
CA LYS A 5 -7.48 -13.42 9.27
C LYS A 5 -6.62 -14.53 9.88
N ARG A 6 -7.09 -15.13 10.99
CA ARG A 6 -6.28 -16.06 11.80
C ARG A 6 -6.18 -17.45 11.16
N ASP A 7 -7.17 -17.83 10.36
CA ASP A 7 -7.26 -19.17 9.77
C ASP A 7 -6.82 -19.21 8.29
N VAL A 8 -6.36 -18.08 7.74
CA VAL A 8 -5.91 -17.95 6.34
C VAL A 8 -4.48 -18.46 6.15
N LEU A 9 -3.62 -18.28 7.14
CA LEU A 9 -2.20 -18.66 7.07
C LEU A 9 -1.88 -19.80 8.03
N PRO A 10 -0.90 -20.68 7.70
CA PRO A 10 -0.45 -21.73 8.59
C PRO A 10 -0.01 -21.17 9.95
N ARG A 11 -0.26 -21.93 11.03
CA ARG A 11 0.16 -21.54 12.39
C ARG A 11 1.66 -21.29 12.51
N SER A 12 2.47 -21.96 11.69
CA SER A 12 3.92 -21.79 11.62
C SER A 12 4.33 -20.36 11.25
N VAL A 13 3.54 -19.62 10.46
CA VAL A 13 3.81 -18.21 10.10
C VAL A 13 3.71 -17.30 11.34
N PHE A 14 2.92 -17.69 12.34
CA PHE A 14 2.74 -16.92 13.57
C PHE A 14 3.66 -17.39 14.71
N SER A 15 4.51 -18.38 14.47
CA SER A 15 5.50 -18.82 15.45
C SER A 15 6.44 -17.66 15.81
N ILE A 16 7.08 -17.77 16.97
CA ILE A 16 8.06 -16.76 17.39
C ILE A 16 9.26 -16.75 16.45
N ASP A 17 9.71 -17.94 16.06
CA ASP A 17 10.81 -18.15 15.13
C ASP A 17 10.55 -17.50 13.76
N ALA A 18 9.36 -17.70 13.20
CA ALA A 18 8.98 -17.08 11.92
C ALA A 18 8.90 -15.54 12.02
N ARG A 19 8.50 -15.01 13.17
CA ARG A 19 8.47 -13.55 13.41
C ARG A 19 9.85 -12.92 13.50
N TYR A 20 10.80 -13.63 14.09
CA TYR A 20 12.18 -13.16 14.25
C TYR A 20 13.12 -13.66 13.14
N GLY A 21 12.60 -14.39 12.15
CA GLY A 21 13.40 -14.93 11.05
C GLY A 21 14.44 -15.96 11.51
N VAL A 22 14.16 -16.68 12.60
CA VAL A 22 15.06 -17.73 13.11
C VAL A 22 14.99 -18.93 12.19
N ASP A 23 16.12 -19.23 11.56
CA ASP A 23 16.29 -20.39 10.71
C ASP A 23 17.06 -21.49 11.45
N HIS A 24 16.38 -22.62 11.69
CA HIS A 24 16.93 -23.80 12.36
C HIS A 24 17.43 -24.87 11.37
N SER A 25 17.51 -24.55 10.08
CA SER A 25 18.10 -25.45 9.10
C SER A 25 19.55 -25.77 9.48
N ALA A 26 20.00 -27.00 9.20
CA ALA A 26 21.37 -27.42 9.52
C ALA A 26 22.41 -26.48 8.89
N THR A 27 22.12 -25.97 7.69
CA THR A 27 22.92 -24.96 6.99
C THR A 27 22.95 -23.63 7.72
N ALA A 28 21.83 -23.11 8.22
CA ALA A 28 21.79 -21.88 9.00
C ALA A 28 22.51 -22.03 10.34
N VAL A 29 22.37 -23.16 11.03
CA VAL A 29 23.11 -23.45 12.27
C VAL A 29 24.62 -23.44 12.01
N MET A 30 25.09 -24.12 10.97
CA MET A 30 26.50 -24.13 10.58
C MET A 30 27.00 -22.71 10.23
N ARG A 31 26.24 -21.97 9.42
CA ARG A 31 26.56 -20.58 9.05
C ARG A 31 26.68 -19.69 10.28
N ASN A 32 25.71 -19.75 11.19
CA ASN A 32 25.71 -18.93 12.40
C ASN A 32 26.89 -19.30 13.32
N GLY A 33 27.23 -20.59 13.43
CA GLY A 33 28.40 -21.05 14.18
C GLY A 33 29.72 -20.51 13.60
N LEU A 34 29.87 -20.48 12.28
CA LEU A 34 31.05 -19.91 11.62
C LEU A 34 31.16 -18.39 11.86
N LEU A 35 30.05 -17.66 11.77
CA LEU A 35 30.02 -16.22 12.05
C LEU A 35 30.40 -15.94 13.51
N GLU A 36 29.88 -16.74 14.45
CA GLU A 36 30.20 -16.64 15.87
C GLU A 36 31.70 -16.89 16.13
N MET A 37 32.27 -17.94 15.55
CA MET A 37 33.71 -18.20 15.63
C MET A 37 34.55 -17.05 15.09
N PHE A 38 34.14 -16.48 13.95
CA PHE A 38 34.82 -15.34 13.35
C PHE A 38 34.75 -14.10 14.27
N ASN A 39 33.57 -13.79 14.80
CA ASN A 39 33.38 -12.67 15.74
C ASN A 39 34.24 -12.84 16.99
N GLN A 40 34.29 -14.04 17.58
CA GLN A 40 35.15 -14.31 18.74
C GLN A 40 36.64 -14.08 18.45
N CYS A 41 37.11 -14.38 17.24
CA CYS A 41 38.47 -14.07 16.83
C CYS A 41 38.69 -12.55 16.71
N VAL A 42 37.77 -11.85 16.03
CA VAL A 42 37.86 -10.39 15.84
C VAL A 42 37.79 -9.66 17.18
N ASP A 43 36.92 -10.06 18.10
CA ASP A 43 36.78 -9.44 19.43
C ASP A 43 38.08 -9.54 20.23
N ARG A 44 38.78 -10.68 20.17
CA ARG A 44 40.08 -10.87 20.82
C ARG A 44 41.20 -10.06 20.16
N LEU A 45 41.12 -9.88 18.84
CA LEU A 45 42.13 -9.15 18.06
C LEU A 45 41.87 -7.64 18.02
N SER A 46 40.70 -7.18 18.46
CA SER A 46 40.23 -5.79 18.36
C SER A 46 41.18 -4.75 18.97
N GLY A 47 41.92 -5.12 20.03
CA GLY A 47 42.93 -4.25 20.66
C GLY A 47 44.32 -4.29 20.02
N LEU A 48 44.54 -5.12 18.99
CA LEU A 48 45.86 -5.45 18.45
C LEU A 48 45.86 -5.26 16.92
N PRO A 49 46.07 -4.03 16.44
CA PRO A 49 45.81 -3.67 15.04
C PRO A 49 46.68 -4.44 14.04
N GLU A 50 47.93 -4.73 14.40
CA GLU A 50 48.85 -5.49 13.55
C GLU A 50 48.39 -6.94 13.34
N MET A 51 47.88 -7.59 14.40
CA MET A 51 47.38 -8.96 14.30
C MET A 51 46.01 -9.01 13.63
N LEU A 52 45.18 -7.97 13.82
CA LEU A 52 43.91 -7.84 13.10
C LEU A 52 44.14 -7.70 11.59
N ARG A 53 45.14 -6.93 11.18
CA ARG A 53 45.54 -6.81 9.77
C ARG A 53 45.99 -8.16 9.20
N ALA A 54 46.89 -8.87 9.88
CA ALA A 54 47.35 -10.19 9.44
C ALA A 54 46.21 -11.22 9.37
N PHE A 55 45.24 -11.15 10.28
CA PHE A 55 44.05 -12.00 10.25
C PHE A 55 43.12 -11.65 9.08
N SER A 56 42.94 -10.36 8.80
CA SER A 56 42.16 -9.89 7.65
C SER A 56 42.75 -10.37 6.32
N GLU A 57 44.08 -10.36 6.17
CA GLU A 57 44.75 -10.87 4.95
C GLU A 57 44.53 -12.39 4.77
N GLN A 58 44.61 -13.16 5.85
CA GLN A 58 44.30 -14.61 5.82
C GLN A 58 42.85 -14.87 5.45
N PHE A 59 41.91 -14.11 6.03
CA PHE A 59 40.49 -14.25 5.72
C PHE A 59 40.16 -13.84 4.28
N GLN A 60 40.81 -12.80 3.77
CA GLN A 60 40.69 -12.38 2.37
C GLN A 60 41.14 -13.50 1.42
N GLY A 61 42.26 -14.16 1.71
CA GLY A 61 42.73 -15.31 0.93
C GLY A 61 41.72 -16.47 0.90
N MET A 62 41.15 -16.83 2.06
CA MET A 62 40.08 -17.84 2.13
C MET A 62 38.84 -17.44 1.34
N LYS A 63 38.43 -16.17 1.43
CA LYS A 63 37.29 -15.64 0.67
C LYS A 63 37.51 -15.78 -0.84
N ASP A 64 38.69 -15.40 -1.32
CA ASP A 64 39.01 -15.43 -2.75
C ASP A 64 39.12 -16.88 -3.27
N GLU A 65 39.56 -17.83 -2.46
CA GLU A 65 39.52 -19.27 -2.80
C GLU A 65 38.07 -19.78 -2.95
N VAL A 66 37.17 -19.39 -2.04
CA VAL A 66 35.76 -19.82 -2.06
C VAL A 66 35.03 -19.22 -3.27
N ILE A 67 35.25 -17.94 -3.56
CA ILE A 67 34.67 -17.28 -4.74
C ILE A 67 35.26 -17.86 -6.02
N GLY A 68 36.58 -18.13 -6.05
CA GLY A 68 37.27 -18.73 -7.19
C GLY A 68 36.78 -20.14 -7.55
N LYS A 69 36.17 -20.87 -6.61
CA LYS A 69 35.51 -22.16 -6.85
C LYS A 69 34.17 -22.04 -7.59
N GLY A 70 33.73 -20.83 -7.94
CA GLY A 70 32.56 -20.61 -8.78
C GLY A 70 31.23 -20.86 -8.08
N VAL A 71 31.18 -20.76 -6.74
CA VAL A 71 29.92 -20.70 -6.00
C VAL A 71 29.30 -19.33 -6.29
N GLY A 72 28.60 -19.23 -7.42
CA GLY A 72 27.89 -18.02 -7.82
C GLY A 72 26.84 -17.63 -6.78
N ASP A 73 26.57 -16.33 -6.68
CA ASP A 73 25.50 -15.79 -5.84
C ASP A 73 24.21 -16.52 -6.17
N ALA A 74 23.68 -17.29 -5.21
CA ALA A 74 22.42 -18.00 -5.41
C ALA A 74 21.34 -16.94 -5.71
N GLU A 75 20.78 -16.97 -6.92
CA GLU A 75 19.68 -16.09 -7.33
C GLU A 75 18.49 -16.30 -6.39
N HIS A 76 18.36 -15.44 -5.37
CA HIS A 76 17.32 -15.54 -4.36
C HIS A 76 15.97 -14.96 -4.85
N ASP A 77 15.95 -14.37 -6.06
CA ASP A 77 14.82 -13.56 -6.54
C ASP A 77 13.58 -14.41 -6.89
N GLY A 78 13.77 -15.68 -7.31
CA GLY A 78 12.67 -16.60 -7.62
C GLY A 78 12.06 -17.32 -6.41
N ALA A 79 12.83 -17.53 -5.34
CA ALA A 79 12.41 -18.35 -4.21
C ALA A 79 11.21 -17.75 -3.46
N ASN A 80 11.17 -16.41 -3.33
CA ASN A 80 10.14 -15.74 -2.55
C ASN A 80 8.75 -15.79 -3.21
N LYS A 81 8.67 -15.67 -4.55
CA LYS A 81 7.40 -15.76 -5.29
C LYS A 81 6.79 -17.16 -5.14
N HIS A 82 7.60 -18.20 -5.36
CA HIS A 82 7.19 -19.58 -5.19
C HIS A 82 6.74 -19.90 -3.76
N VAL A 83 7.49 -19.42 -2.75
CA VAL A 83 7.14 -19.61 -1.33
C VAL A 83 5.82 -18.93 -0.99
N ILE A 84 5.58 -17.70 -1.47
CA ILE A 84 4.33 -16.97 -1.25
C ILE A 84 3.15 -17.67 -1.94
N ALA A 85 3.32 -18.10 -3.19
CA ALA A 85 2.30 -18.85 -3.94
C ALA A 85 1.91 -20.14 -3.21
N ASN A 86 2.90 -20.91 -2.74
CA ASN A 86 2.69 -22.12 -1.94
C ASN A 86 2.00 -21.84 -0.60
N LEU A 87 2.38 -20.77 0.12
CA LEU A 87 1.75 -20.38 1.39
C LEU A 87 0.27 -20.04 1.22
N LEU A 88 -0.07 -19.37 0.12
CA LEU A 88 -1.44 -18.97 -0.19
C LEU A 88 -2.23 -20.09 -0.89
N ARG A 89 -1.55 -21.17 -1.32
CA ARG A 89 -2.09 -22.23 -2.19
C ARG A 89 -2.69 -21.68 -3.48
N VAL A 90 -2.01 -20.70 -4.06
CA VAL A 90 -2.43 -20.02 -5.28
C VAL A 90 -1.39 -20.30 -6.37
N PRO A 91 -1.79 -20.49 -7.64
CA PRO A 91 -0.84 -20.63 -8.75
C PRO A 91 0.10 -19.44 -8.83
N GLU A 92 1.35 -19.68 -9.25
CA GLU A 92 2.39 -18.65 -9.34
C GLU A 92 2.05 -17.56 -10.37
N GLU A 93 1.29 -17.92 -11.40
CA GLU A 93 0.69 -17.00 -12.36
C GLU A 93 -0.84 -17.02 -12.20
N ILE A 94 -1.40 -15.92 -11.70
CA ILE A 94 -2.84 -15.71 -11.66
C ILE A 94 -3.18 -14.77 -12.82
N GLU A 95 -3.66 -15.32 -13.94
CA GLU A 95 -4.40 -14.51 -14.90
C GLU A 95 -5.77 -14.16 -14.29
N GLY A 96 -5.79 -13.10 -13.48
CA GLY A 96 -6.97 -12.65 -12.77
C GLY A 96 -7.43 -11.29 -13.27
N SER A 97 -8.44 -11.26 -14.15
CA SER A 97 -9.22 -10.04 -14.37
C SER A 97 -10.06 -9.76 -13.13
N CYS A 98 -9.56 -8.90 -12.25
CA CYS A 98 -10.28 -8.47 -11.07
C CYS A 98 -11.25 -7.36 -11.48
N SER A 99 -12.48 -7.73 -11.83
CA SER A 99 -13.54 -6.76 -12.06
C SER A 99 -14.07 -6.23 -10.73
N ASN A 100 -14.35 -4.93 -10.66
CA ASN A 100 -14.97 -4.36 -9.46
C ASN A 100 -16.34 -5.04 -9.24
N PRO A 101 -16.64 -5.49 -8.00
CA PRO A 101 -17.92 -6.12 -7.70
C PRO A 101 -19.06 -5.16 -8.05
N GLN A 102 -19.92 -5.57 -8.99
CA GLN A 102 -21.06 -4.78 -9.39
C GLN A 102 -22.09 -4.74 -8.26
N GLY A 103 -22.59 -3.54 -7.94
CA GLY A 103 -23.65 -3.36 -6.96
C GLY A 103 -23.20 -3.10 -5.51
N ILE A 104 -21.89 -2.94 -5.23
CA ILE A 104 -21.47 -2.43 -3.92
C ILE A 104 -21.88 -0.96 -3.79
N ARG A 105 -22.83 -0.72 -2.89
CA ARG A 105 -23.26 0.62 -2.52
C ARG A 105 -22.11 1.34 -1.81
N LYS A 106 -21.81 2.58 -2.23
CA LYS A 106 -20.84 3.44 -1.52
C LYS A 106 -21.23 3.54 -0.04
N LYS A 107 -20.26 3.54 0.88
CA LYS A 107 -20.52 3.79 2.31
C LYS A 107 -21.30 5.11 2.44
N GLY A 108 -22.52 5.06 2.99
CA GLY A 108 -23.44 6.20 3.04
C GLY A 108 -24.46 6.30 1.90
N CYS A 109 -24.56 5.30 1.03
CA CYS A 109 -25.63 5.21 0.03
C CYS A 109 -26.94 4.75 0.68
N GLY A 110 -27.78 5.72 1.05
CA GLY A 110 -29.08 5.55 1.70
C GLY A 110 -29.51 6.85 2.41
N THR A 111 -30.37 6.72 3.43
CA THR A 111 -30.84 7.80 4.33
C THR A 111 -29.75 8.46 5.16
N ASN A 112 -28.54 7.87 5.21
CA ASN A 112 -27.36 8.44 5.84
C ASN A 112 -26.48 9.22 4.83
N GLN A 113 -27.10 10.15 4.10
CA GLN A 113 -26.32 11.17 3.39
C GLN A 113 -25.59 12.05 4.42
N ARG A 114 -24.45 12.62 4.03
CA ARG A 114 -23.68 13.54 4.87
C ARG A 114 -24.62 14.65 5.39
N LEU A 115 -24.53 14.94 6.70
CA LEU A 115 -25.18 16.09 7.31
C LEU A 115 -24.75 17.38 6.60
N VAL A 116 -25.69 18.01 5.88
CA VAL A 116 -25.47 19.27 5.18
C VAL A 116 -25.29 20.38 6.21
N GLY A 117 -24.12 21.03 6.18
CA GLY A 117 -23.75 22.06 7.14
C GLY A 117 -24.58 23.35 6.99
N PRO A 118 -24.61 24.21 8.03
CA PRO A 118 -25.38 25.46 7.99
C PRO A 118 -25.00 26.38 6.81
N GLY A 119 -23.71 26.47 6.47
CA GLY A 119 -23.23 27.29 5.36
C GLY A 119 -23.72 26.81 3.99
N GLU A 120 -23.79 25.50 3.78
CA GLU A 120 -24.26 24.89 2.54
C GLU A 120 -25.79 25.01 2.39
N LYS A 121 -26.52 24.84 3.51
CA LYS A 121 -27.96 25.17 3.57
C LYS A 121 -28.22 26.64 3.25
N ALA A 122 -27.42 27.55 3.80
CA ALA A 122 -27.53 28.98 3.55
C ALA A 122 -27.22 29.34 2.10
N ALA A 123 -26.18 28.75 1.49
CA ALA A 123 -25.83 28.96 0.10
C ALA A 123 -26.95 28.52 -0.87
N ASN A 124 -27.60 27.39 -0.59
CA ASN A 124 -28.76 26.97 -1.38
C ASN A 124 -29.98 27.88 -1.18
N ARG A 125 -30.22 28.37 0.04
CA ARG A 125 -31.30 29.36 0.31
C ARG A 125 -31.05 30.73 -0.30
N LYS A 126 -29.78 31.10 -0.56
CA LYS A 126 -29.41 32.36 -1.23
C LYS A 126 -29.74 32.38 -2.73
N LYS A 127 -30.04 31.22 -3.34
CA LYS A 127 -30.47 31.17 -4.74
C LYS A 127 -31.88 31.79 -4.84
N LYS A 128 -32.02 32.87 -5.62
CA LYS A 128 -33.32 33.50 -5.87
C LYS A 128 -34.26 32.48 -6.52
N THR A 129 -35.47 32.36 -5.99
CA THR A 129 -36.50 31.46 -6.53
C THR A 129 -36.89 31.89 -7.94
N THR A 130 -36.85 30.94 -8.88
CA THR A 130 -37.36 31.17 -10.25
C THR A 130 -38.88 31.25 -10.23
N HIS A 131 -39.43 32.18 -10.99
CA HIS A 131 -40.87 32.37 -11.14
C HIS A 131 -41.19 32.73 -12.59
N GLN A 132 -42.43 32.50 -13.02
CA GLN A 132 -42.85 32.86 -14.36
C GLN A 132 -43.25 34.34 -14.41
N CYS A 133 -42.62 35.12 -15.28
CA CYS A 133 -42.99 36.52 -15.49
C CYS A 133 -44.33 36.59 -16.22
N LYS A 134 -45.33 37.30 -15.68
CA LYS A 134 -46.66 37.43 -16.31
C LYS A 134 -46.67 38.28 -17.59
N THR A 135 -45.58 38.99 -17.89
CA THR A 135 -45.49 39.89 -19.05
C THR A 135 -44.83 39.21 -20.26
N CYS A 136 -43.73 38.47 -20.05
CA CYS A 136 -43.04 37.75 -21.13
C CYS A 136 -43.26 36.23 -21.11
N PHE A 137 -43.95 35.70 -20.08
CA PHE A 137 -44.24 34.28 -19.86
C PHE A 137 -43.01 33.36 -19.68
N GLU A 138 -41.81 33.93 -19.62
CA GLU A 138 -40.58 33.19 -19.35
C GLU A 138 -40.38 32.91 -17.86
N VAL A 139 -39.74 31.78 -17.54
CA VAL A 139 -39.37 31.41 -16.17
C VAL A 139 -38.01 32.01 -15.83
N VAL A 140 -38.00 33.01 -14.96
CA VAL A 140 -36.84 33.87 -14.67
C VAL A 140 -36.65 34.07 -13.17
N SER A 141 -35.43 34.43 -12.76
CA SER A 141 -35.09 34.73 -11.35
C SER A 141 -34.66 36.18 -11.12
N HIS A 142 -34.53 36.97 -12.19
CA HIS A 142 -33.89 38.29 -12.18
C HIS A 142 -34.86 39.45 -12.37
N HIS A 143 -36.06 39.23 -12.90
CA HIS A 143 -37.10 40.24 -13.06
C HIS A 143 -38.48 39.64 -12.83
N ASP A 144 -39.47 40.49 -12.54
CA ASP A 144 -40.90 40.16 -12.48
C ASP A 144 -41.64 41.05 -13.48
N SER A 145 -42.92 40.75 -13.73
CA SER A 145 -43.87 41.49 -14.53
C SER A 145 -43.77 43.02 -14.41
N ARG A 146 -43.56 43.55 -13.20
CA ARG A 146 -43.40 45.00 -12.95
C ARG A 146 -42.16 45.59 -13.63
N ASN A 147 -41.04 44.88 -13.57
CA ASN A 147 -39.74 45.30 -14.09
C ASN A 147 -39.33 44.50 -15.34
N CYS A 148 -40.32 44.03 -16.10
CA CYS A 148 -40.06 43.17 -17.26
C CYS A 148 -39.43 44.00 -18.38
N PRO A 149 -38.26 43.62 -18.90
CA PRO A 149 -37.57 44.38 -19.95
C PRO A 149 -38.38 44.46 -21.25
N SER A 150 -39.24 43.47 -21.52
CA SER A 150 -40.15 43.48 -22.68
C SER A 150 -41.22 44.57 -22.63
N LYS A 151 -41.39 45.30 -21.50
CA LYS A 151 -42.29 46.46 -21.42
C LYS A 151 -41.74 47.71 -22.10
N ASN A 152 -40.42 47.82 -22.20
CA ASN A 152 -39.73 48.99 -22.75
C ASN A 152 -39.25 48.74 -24.18
N LYS A 153 -39.67 47.64 -24.81
CA LYS A 153 -39.45 47.43 -26.24
C LYS A 153 -40.60 48.12 -26.95
N ASP A 154 -40.32 49.27 -27.56
CA ASP A 154 -41.25 49.89 -28.50
C ASP A 154 -41.65 48.86 -29.56
N PRO A 155 -42.93 48.83 -30.01
CA PRO A 155 -43.30 47.98 -31.13
C PRO A 155 -42.45 48.40 -32.35
N ALA A 156 -41.66 47.46 -32.87
CA ALA A 156 -40.86 47.69 -34.07
C ALA A 156 -41.77 48.09 -35.25
N PRO A 157 -41.29 48.98 -36.16
CA PRO A 157 -42.07 49.51 -37.27
C PRO A 157 -42.54 48.44 -38.26
#